data_AF-A0A2G8SJ52-F1
#
_entry.id   AF-A0A2G8SJ52-F1
#
_cell.length_a   1.000
_cell.length_b   1.000
_cell.length_c   1.000
_cell.angle_alpha   90.00
_cell.angle_beta   90.00
_cell.angle_gamma   90.00
#
_symmetry.space_group_name_H-M   'P 1'
#
loop_
_entity.id
_entity.type
_entity.pdbx_description
1 polymer ?
#
loop_
_entity_poly.entity_id
_entity_poly.type
_entity_poly.pdbx_seq_one_letter_code
_entity_poly.pdbx_strand_id
1 'polypeptide(L)'
;MAPPSGKDDPELGIELEPLLDSESSVDLDGTTSARQSPSTVITRSWRRLFFRISVCVGLSLLALFLLLTRPQEWHPSGPTCFIGSMPKDVPPYGPEDCFDNINWTTIDLPDSQTTGLLHAHSFIQLPLNTTKELSFLSQGNMTHGAFRVSQNGASDSNVAVGIQAYYRDPKELTKARVCRLHPAEDKWGLGIFAPDVPPSEDGYRLKLNVDVVLPGTDDNGDPLALEYVRMYMRAYDHWLAGLVDAIYIDPDSIPKIPETSSPAGIPTASASASSGLPSPPRMSGVPRPGAPPYRCVFPHNA
;
A
#
# COMPACT_ATOMS: atom_id res chain seq x y z
N MET A 1 -24.95 7.79 -45.47
CA MET A 1 -24.43 6.41 -45.52
C MET A 1 -23.27 6.38 -46.50
N ALA A 2 -22.05 6.36 -45.97
CA ALA A 2 -20.80 6.14 -46.68
C ALA A 2 -19.91 5.30 -45.73
N PRO A 3 -19.24 4.24 -46.19
CA PRO A 3 -18.44 3.38 -45.32
C PRO A 3 -17.04 3.97 -45.11
N PRO A 4 -16.45 3.92 -43.91
CA PRO A 4 -15.02 4.08 -43.77
C PRO A 4 -14.30 2.78 -44.14
N SER A 5 -13.33 2.97 -45.03
CA SER A 5 -12.49 2.00 -45.71
C SER A 5 -11.11 1.93 -45.04
N GLY A 6 -10.55 0.72 -44.94
CA GLY A 6 -9.12 0.41 -44.78
C GLY A 6 -8.55 0.70 -43.39
N LYS A 7 -8.26 -0.28 -42.52
CA LYS A 7 -7.12 -1.23 -42.56
C LYS A 7 -5.80 -0.56 -42.95
N ASP A 8 -4.88 -0.51 -41.98
CA ASP A 8 -3.52 -1.05 -42.08
C ASP A 8 -2.96 -1.18 -40.66
N ASP A 9 -2.88 -2.42 -40.16
CA ASP A 9 -2.23 -2.77 -38.91
C ASP A 9 -0.71 -2.94 -39.16
N PRO A 10 0.18 -2.33 -38.38
CA PRO A 10 1.61 -2.56 -38.52
C PRO A 10 2.01 -3.94 -37.96
N GLU A 11 2.61 -4.75 -38.82
CA GLU A 11 3.38 -5.94 -38.47
C GLU A 11 4.43 -5.61 -37.39
N LEU A 12 4.26 -6.15 -36.19
CA LEU A 12 5.32 -6.28 -35.19
C LEU A 12 5.85 -7.71 -35.24
N GLY A 13 6.72 -7.96 -36.22
CA GLY A 13 7.65 -9.09 -36.19
C GLY A 13 8.77 -8.78 -35.22
N ILE A 14 8.70 -9.33 -34.01
CA ILE A 14 9.88 -9.48 -33.14
C ILE A 14 10.24 -10.96 -33.15
N GLU A 15 11.18 -11.25 -34.04
CA GLU A 15 11.90 -12.49 -34.19
C GLU A 15 12.72 -12.72 -32.90
N LEU A 16 12.34 -13.70 -32.09
CA LEU A 16 13.13 -14.14 -30.94
C LEU A 16 14.20 -15.11 -31.47
N GLU A 17 15.42 -14.60 -31.61
CA GLU A 17 16.62 -15.37 -31.93
C GLU A 17 16.88 -16.45 -30.85
N PRO A 18 17.14 -17.72 -31.23
CA PRO A 18 17.64 -18.74 -30.33
C PRO A 18 19.17 -18.60 -30.16
N LEU A 19 19.60 -17.98 -29.07
CA LEU A 19 21.00 -18.01 -28.62
C LEU A 19 21.37 -19.39 -28.06
N LEU A 20 21.76 -20.32 -28.93
CA LEU A 20 22.54 -21.51 -28.55
C LEU A 20 23.50 -21.90 -29.68
N ASP A 21 24.54 -21.09 -29.88
CA ASP A 21 25.77 -21.51 -30.54
C ASP A 21 26.95 -21.38 -29.58
N SER A 22 27.39 -22.53 -29.08
CA SER A 22 28.73 -22.70 -28.50
C SER A 22 29.28 -24.01 -29.02
N GLU A 23 29.57 -24.02 -30.32
CA GLU A 23 30.46 -24.98 -30.95
C GLU A 23 31.88 -24.71 -30.48
N SER A 24 32.39 -25.58 -29.61
CA SER A 24 33.81 -25.65 -29.29
C SER A 24 34.54 -26.43 -30.39
N SER A 25 35.22 -25.73 -31.28
CA SER A 25 36.27 -26.30 -32.13
C SER A 25 37.57 -26.35 -31.34
N VAL A 26 38.04 -27.55 -30.99
CA VAL A 26 39.44 -27.75 -30.55
C VAL A 26 40.04 -28.84 -31.42
N ASP A 27 41.16 -28.46 -32.03
CA ASP A 27 41.91 -29.18 -33.04
C ASP A 27 42.40 -30.56 -32.61
N LEU A 28 42.39 -31.45 -33.61
CA LEU A 28 43.18 -32.67 -33.66
C LEU A 28 44.65 -32.34 -33.87
N ASP A 29 45.49 -32.81 -32.95
CA ASP A 29 46.79 -33.40 -33.25
C ASP A 29 47.10 -34.33 -32.06
N GLY A 30 47.16 -35.66 -32.20
CA GLY A 30 48.19 -36.35 -32.96
C GLY A 30 49.22 -36.89 -31.96
N THR A 31 49.57 -38.18 -32.08
CA THR A 31 50.77 -38.82 -31.51
C THR A 31 50.58 -39.76 -30.28
N THR A 32 50.29 -41.02 -30.63
CA THR A 32 50.95 -42.28 -30.20
C THR A 32 51.19 -42.63 -28.72
N SER A 33 50.71 -43.84 -28.40
CA SER A 33 51.42 -44.91 -27.69
C SER A 33 51.82 -44.68 -26.23
N ALA A 34 51.05 -45.28 -25.31
CA ALA A 34 51.53 -46.44 -24.54
C ALA A 34 50.43 -46.95 -23.61
N ARG A 35 50.22 -48.25 -23.69
CA ARG A 35 49.39 -49.09 -22.83
C ARG A 35 49.84 -48.95 -21.37
N GLN A 36 49.05 -48.29 -20.53
CA GLN A 36 49.09 -48.47 -19.08
C GLN A 36 47.67 -48.68 -18.56
N SER A 37 47.49 -49.84 -17.93
CA SER A 37 46.27 -50.24 -17.24
C SER A 37 46.03 -49.30 -16.05
N PRO A 38 44.95 -48.51 -16.02
CA PRO A 38 44.65 -47.67 -14.86
C PRO A 38 44.05 -48.56 -13.77
N SER A 39 44.87 -48.83 -12.76
CA SER A 39 44.44 -49.34 -11.48
C SER A 39 43.28 -48.51 -10.94
N THR A 40 42.26 -49.21 -10.47
CA THR A 40 41.03 -48.72 -9.86
C THR A 40 41.32 -47.98 -8.55
N VAL A 41 41.76 -46.73 -8.63
CA VAL A 41 41.86 -45.81 -7.49
C VAL A 41 40.96 -44.59 -7.73
N ILE A 42 39.70 -44.85 -8.10
CA ILE A 42 38.65 -43.83 -8.24
C ILE A 42 37.50 -44.19 -7.31
N THR A 43 37.66 -44.04 -5.99
CA THR A 43 36.53 -44.26 -5.07
C THR A 43 36.43 -43.29 -3.90
N ARG A 44 37.48 -42.54 -3.54
CA ARG A 44 37.44 -41.58 -2.42
C ARG A 44 37.32 -40.10 -2.80
N SER A 45 37.91 -39.68 -3.92
CA SER A 45 37.91 -38.25 -4.31
C SER A 45 36.53 -37.76 -4.76
N TRP A 46 35.83 -38.57 -5.57
CA TRP A 46 34.52 -38.24 -6.13
C TRP A 46 33.44 -38.05 -5.07
N ARG A 47 33.50 -38.81 -3.96
CA ARG A 47 32.56 -38.64 -2.84
C ARG A 47 32.63 -37.25 -2.22
N ARG A 48 33.82 -36.64 -2.14
CA ARG A 48 33.99 -35.28 -1.61
C ARG A 48 33.44 -34.23 -2.58
N LEU A 49 33.63 -34.44 -3.89
CA LEU A 49 33.10 -33.55 -4.91
C LEU A 49 31.57 -33.59 -4.95
N PHE A 50 30.97 -34.78 -4.99
CA PHE A 50 29.50 -34.93 -4.96
C PHE A 50 28.88 -34.36 -3.69
N PHE A 51 29.54 -34.53 -2.53
CA PHE A 51 29.06 -33.93 -1.29
C PHE A 51 29.05 -32.41 -1.37
N ARG A 52 30.12 -31.78 -1.90
CA ARG A 52 30.17 -30.32 -2.09
C ARG A 52 29.09 -29.82 -3.04
N ILE A 53 28.89 -30.50 -4.17
CA ILE A 53 27.85 -30.12 -5.15
C ILE A 53 26.45 -30.25 -4.51
N SER A 54 26.18 -31.36 -3.82
CA SER A 54 24.90 -31.58 -3.13
C SER A 54 24.60 -30.49 -2.09
N VAL A 55 25.60 -30.12 -1.29
CA VAL A 55 25.46 -29.02 -0.30
C VAL A 55 25.19 -27.68 -1.00
N CYS A 56 25.92 -27.34 -2.07
CA CYS A 56 25.68 -26.10 -2.81
C CYS A 56 24.28 -26.04 -3.43
N VAL A 57 23.81 -27.14 -4.02
CA VAL A 57 22.45 -27.22 -4.60
C VAL A 57 21.40 -27.11 -3.49
N GLY A 58 21.58 -27.80 -2.37
CA GLY A 58 20.67 -27.71 -1.23
C GLY A 58 20.57 -26.31 -0.64
N LEU A 59 21.70 -25.61 -0.48
CA LEU A 59 21.71 -24.21 -0.02
C LEU A 59 21.07 -23.26 -1.03
N SER A 60 21.29 -23.48 -2.32
CA SER A 60 20.67 -22.65 -3.38
C SER A 60 19.16 -22.84 -3.43
N LEU A 61 18.68 -24.07 -3.31
CA LEU A 61 17.25 -24.38 -3.23
C LEU A 61 16.63 -23.85 -1.94
N LEU A 62 17.33 -23.91 -0.81
CA LEU A 62 16.86 -23.31 0.44
C LEU A 62 16.80 -21.78 0.34
N ALA A 63 17.79 -21.14 -0.27
CA ALA A 63 17.78 -19.70 -0.51
C ALA A 63 16.63 -19.31 -1.45
N LEU A 64 16.43 -20.05 -2.55
CA LEU A 64 15.31 -19.84 -3.47
C LEU A 64 13.97 -20.07 -2.77
N PHE A 65 13.84 -21.14 -1.98
CA PHE A 65 12.65 -21.40 -1.16
C PHE A 65 12.42 -20.24 -0.19
N LEU A 66 13.43 -19.77 0.54
CA LEU A 66 13.30 -18.62 1.43
C LEU A 66 13.02 -17.31 0.68
N LEU A 67 13.35 -17.18 -0.61
CA LEU A 67 12.99 -16.01 -1.43
C LEU A 67 11.57 -16.11 -1.99
N LEU A 68 11.10 -17.31 -2.34
CA LEU A 68 9.76 -17.57 -2.88
C LEU A 68 8.70 -17.73 -1.78
N THR A 69 9.09 -18.31 -0.64
CA THR A 69 8.31 -18.44 0.59
C THR A 69 8.77 -17.47 1.64
N ARG A 70 9.62 -16.49 1.29
CA ARG A 70 9.54 -15.19 1.98
C ARG A 70 8.05 -14.91 1.91
N PRO A 71 7.32 -14.94 3.04
CA PRO A 71 5.92 -14.57 3.00
C PRO A 71 5.96 -13.26 2.26
N GLN A 72 5.38 -13.20 1.06
CA GLN A 72 5.12 -11.96 0.36
C GLN A 72 4.53 -11.14 1.46
N GLU A 73 5.31 -10.19 2.00
CA GLU A 73 5.06 -9.70 3.35
C GLU A 73 3.63 -9.22 3.26
N TRP A 74 2.72 -10.01 3.84
CA TRP A 74 1.51 -9.50 4.40
C TRP A 74 2.12 -8.66 5.48
N HIS A 75 2.59 -7.45 5.10
CA HIS A 75 3.06 -6.47 6.04
C HIS A 75 1.87 -6.41 6.96
N PRO A 76 1.98 -6.96 8.18
CA PRO A 76 0.84 -7.13 9.05
C PRO A 76 0.35 -5.72 9.23
N SER A 77 -0.75 -5.38 8.54
CA SER A 77 -1.28 -4.03 8.31
C SER A 77 -0.33 -3.01 8.93
N GLY A 78 0.68 -2.57 8.15
CA GLY A 78 1.77 -1.71 8.64
C GLY A 78 1.19 -0.64 9.57
N PRO A 79 1.92 -0.25 10.64
CA PRO A 79 1.36 0.46 11.79
C PRO A 79 0.28 1.43 11.34
N THR A 80 -0.95 1.23 11.81
CA THR A 80 -2.10 2.06 11.43
C THR A 80 -1.83 3.48 11.89
N CYS A 81 -1.24 4.27 10.99
CA CYS A 81 -0.92 5.66 11.23
C CYS A 81 -2.22 6.47 11.21
N PHE A 82 -2.80 6.69 12.38
CA PHE A 82 -3.83 7.72 12.55
C PHE A 82 -3.11 9.07 12.68
N ILE A 83 -3.00 9.78 11.57
CA ILE A 83 -2.42 11.12 11.49
C ILE A 83 -3.41 12.11 12.14
N GLY A 84 -3.12 12.54 13.37
CA GLY A 84 -3.76 13.65 14.08
C GLY A 84 -5.13 13.34 14.72
N SER A 85 -5.32 13.77 15.97
CA SER A 85 -6.65 13.88 16.59
C SER A 85 -7.45 14.98 15.91
N MET A 86 -8.12 14.66 14.81
CA MET A 86 -9.45 15.22 14.59
C MET A 86 -10.41 14.61 15.62
N PRO A 87 -11.47 15.34 16.05
CA PRO A 87 -12.55 14.79 16.86
C PRO A 87 -12.96 13.42 16.30
N LYS A 88 -13.01 12.42 17.18
CA LYS A 88 -12.83 11.00 16.86
C LYS A 88 -13.74 10.38 15.80
N ASP A 89 -14.77 11.04 15.28
CA ASP A 89 -15.82 10.33 14.54
C ASP A 89 -16.36 11.05 13.30
N VAL A 90 -15.84 12.22 12.94
CA VAL A 90 -16.37 12.95 11.77
C VAL A 90 -15.25 13.26 10.78
N PRO A 91 -15.31 12.71 9.54
CA PRO A 91 -14.43 13.12 8.46
C PRO A 91 -14.57 14.63 8.24
N PRO A 92 -13.47 15.36 7.98
CA PRO A 92 -13.51 16.82 7.86
C PRO A 92 -14.32 17.33 6.68
N TYR A 93 -14.56 16.48 5.68
CA TYR A 93 -15.23 16.81 4.44
C TYR A 93 -16.31 15.77 4.12
N GLY A 94 -17.38 16.24 3.48
CA GLY A 94 -18.56 15.47 3.13
C GLY A 94 -18.81 15.41 1.61
N PRO A 95 -19.89 14.74 1.17
CA PRO A 95 -20.29 14.67 -0.23
C PRO A 95 -20.57 16.04 -0.88
N GLU A 96 -20.81 17.07 -0.07
CA GLU A 96 -20.98 18.47 -0.47
C GLU A 96 -19.68 19.11 -0.97
N ASP A 97 -18.52 18.60 -0.56
CA ASP A 97 -17.19 19.11 -0.94
C ASP A 97 -16.64 18.48 -2.23
N CYS A 98 -17.45 17.64 -2.89
CA CYS A 98 -17.09 17.06 -4.17
C CYS A 98 -17.07 18.13 -5.27
N PHE A 99 -15.92 18.32 -5.89
CA PHE A 99 -15.75 19.18 -7.05
C PHE A 99 -16.35 18.56 -8.31
N ASP A 100 -15.94 17.34 -8.62
CA ASP A 100 -16.44 16.55 -9.75
C ASP A 100 -16.43 15.05 -9.46
N ASN A 101 -17.41 14.35 -10.03
CA ASN A 101 -17.50 12.91 -9.93
C ASN A 101 -16.53 12.25 -10.91
N ILE A 102 -15.96 11.12 -10.51
CA ILE A 102 -15.07 10.37 -11.40
C ILE A 102 -15.88 9.51 -12.38
N ASN A 103 -15.36 9.37 -13.60
CA ASN A 103 -15.93 8.48 -14.59
C ASN A 103 -15.23 7.13 -14.53
N TRP A 104 -16.02 6.06 -14.48
CA TRP A 104 -15.50 4.69 -14.46
C TRP A 104 -15.35 4.15 -15.88
N THR A 105 -14.22 3.49 -16.12
CA THR A 105 -13.98 2.68 -17.32
C THR A 105 -14.01 1.21 -16.93
N THR A 106 -15.00 0.47 -17.42
CA THR A 106 -15.10 -0.98 -17.20
C THR A 106 -14.07 -1.72 -18.05
N ILE A 107 -13.38 -2.69 -17.45
CA ILE A 107 -12.44 -3.56 -18.17
C ILE A 107 -13.03 -4.96 -18.22
N ASP A 108 -13.21 -5.48 -19.43
CA ASP A 108 -13.52 -6.88 -19.66
C ASP A 108 -12.25 -7.72 -19.52
N LEU A 109 -11.90 -8.05 -18.28
CA LEU A 109 -10.79 -8.96 -18.01
C LEU A 109 -11.23 -10.41 -18.28
N PRO A 110 -10.39 -11.25 -18.89
CA PRO A 110 -10.68 -12.68 -19.05
C PRO A 110 -10.89 -13.37 -17.68
N ASP A 111 -10.22 -12.88 -16.63
CA ASP A 111 -10.35 -13.37 -15.25
C ASP A 111 -11.67 -13.00 -14.57
N SER A 112 -12.48 -12.13 -15.16
CA SER A 112 -13.85 -11.89 -14.66
C SER A 112 -14.68 -13.18 -14.69
N GLN A 113 -14.41 -14.08 -15.64
CA GLN A 113 -15.10 -15.37 -15.75
C GLN A 113 -14.69 -16.36 -14.65
N THR A 114 -13.44 -16.28 -14.17
CA THR A 114 -12.91 -17.22 -13.16
C THR A 114 -13.22 -16.75 -11.75
N THR A 115 -13.16 -15.45 -11.50
CA THR A 115 -13.43 -14.85 -10.18
C THR A 115 -14.90 -14.49 -9.96
N GLY A 116 -15.66 -14.31 -11.03
CA GLY A 116 -17.03 -13.78 -10.98
C GLY A 116 -17.10 -12.31 -10.57
N LEU A 117 -15.97 -11.59 -10.61
CA LEU A 117 -15.90 -10.16 -10.29
C LEU A 117 -15.72 -9.34 -11.56
N LEU A 118 -16.53 -8.31 -11.68
CA LEU A 118 -16.37 -7.25 -12.66
C LEU A 118 -15.28 -6.28 -12.18
N HIS A 119 -14.61 -5.66 -13.14
CA HIS A 119 -13.52 -4.72 -12.88
C HIS A 119 -13.81 -3.39 -13.56
N ALA A 120 -13.62 -2.30 -12.83
CA ALA A 120 -13.58 -0.95 -13.38
C ALA A 120 -12.38 -0.21 -12.83
N HIS A 121 -11.85 0.72 -13.61
CA HIS A 121 -10.82 1.63 -13.14
C HIS A 121 -11.22 3.08 -13.41
N SER A 122 -10.57 3.97 -12.68
CA SER A 122 -10.62 5.40 -12.92
C SER A 122 -9.27 6.01 -12.55
N PHE A 123 -8.99 7.16 -13.12
CA PHE A 123 -7.78 7.91 -12.90
C PHE A 123 -8.12 9.37 -12.71
N ILE A 124 -7.54 10.00 -11.69
CA ILE A 124 -7.63 11.45 -11.48
C ILE A 124 -6.26 12.06 -11.22
N GLN A 125 -6.15 13.35 -11.50
CA GLN A 125 -5.00 14.16 -11.14
C GLN A 125 -5.42 15.23 -10.15
N LEU A 126 -4.63 15.38 -9.08
CA LEU A 126 -4.81 16.44 -8.10
C LEU A 126 -3.68 17.47 -8.30
N PRO A 127 -4.00 18.77 -8.43
CA PRO A 127 -2.98 19.79 -8.58
C PRO A 127 -2.11 19.86 -7.32
N LEU A 128 -0.80 20.08 -7.45
CA LEU A 128 0.10 20.30 -6.31
C LEU A 128 0.57 21.73 -6.15
N ASN A 129 0.69 22.49 -7.25
CA ASN A 129 1.31 23.82 -7.23
C ASN A 129 0.69 24.80 -6.22
N THR A 130 -0.62 24.67 -5.96
CA THR A 130 -1.35 25.51 -5.01
C THR A 130 -1.84 24.75 -3.78
N THR A 131 -1.53 23.45 -3.70
CA THR A 131 -2.11 22.55 -2.69
C THR A 131 -1.22 22.45 -1.49
N LYS A 132 -1.76 22.84 -0.33
CA LYS A 132 -1.12 22.70 0.97
C LYS A 132 -1.58 21.45 1.70
N GLU A 133 -2.79 20.99 1.43
CA GLU A 133 -3.38 19.82 2.08
C GLU A 133 -3.92 18.82 1.06
N LEU A 134 -3.46 17.57 1.15
CA LEU A 134 -4.06 16.43 0.46
C LEU A 134 -4.94 15.64 1.41
N SER A 135 -6.17 15.36 1.01
CA SER A 135 -7.15 14.64 1.84
C SER A 135 -7.71 13.40 1.16
N PHE A 136 -7.58 12.26 1.81
CA PHE A 136 -8.10 10.97 1.33
C PHE A 136 -9.11 10.45 2.34
N LEU A 137 -10.39 10.39 1.96
CA LEU A 137 -11.44 9.96 2.87
C LEU A 137 -12.36 8.93 2.26
N SER A 138 -12.86 8.05 3.13
CA SER A 138 -13.90 7.09 2.84
C SER A 138 -14.96 7.14 3.95
N GLN A 139 -16.21 7.35 3.54
CA GLN A 139 -17.39 7.31 4.39
C GLN A 139 -18.29 6.15 3.97
N GLY A 140 -18.99 5.58 4.95
CA GLY A 140 -19.75 4.35 4.80
C GLY A 140 -18.92 3.10 5.05
N ASN A 141 -19.58 1.95 5.12
CA ASN A 141 -18.94 0.64 5.32
C ASN A 141 -19.12 -0.34 4.13
N MET A 142 -19.80 0.09 3.06
CA MET A 142 -19.97 -0.72 1.84
C MET A 142 -18.67 -0.81 1.00
N THR A 143 -17.69 0.06 1.25
CA THR A 143 -16.40 0.04 0.54
C THR A 143 -15.26 -0.42 1.46
N HIS A 144 -14.31 -1.19 0.91
CA HIS A 144 -13.09 -1.62 1.60
C HIS A 144 -11.98 -1.85 0.58
N GLY A 145 -10.73 -2.01 1.03
CA GLY A 145 -9.66 -2.47 0.14
C GLY A 145 -8.28 -2.00 0.58
N ALA A 146 -7.46 -1.55 -0.36
CA ALA A 146 -6.09 -1.09 -0.08
C ALA A 146 -5.92 0.38 -0.47
N PHE A 147 -5.19 1.12 0.34
CA PHE A 147 -4.72 2.47 0.05
C PHE A 147 -3.20 2.48 0.03
N ARG A 148 -2.62 2.80 -1.12
CA ARG A 148 -1.18 2.75 -1.36
C ARG A 148 -0.68 4.11 -1.76
N VAL A 149 0.43 4.53 -1.16
CA VAL A 149 1.16 5.75 -1.52
C VAL A 149 2.55 5.34 -1.99
N SER A 150 2.87 5.69 -3.22
CA SER A 150 4.18 5.52 -3.84
C SER A 150 4.69 6.85 -4.39
N GLN A 151 5.95 6.88 -4.80
CA GLN A 151 6.58 8.02 -5.44
C GLN A 151 7.14 7.59 -6.81
N ASN A 152 6.99 8.40 -7.85
CA ASN A 152 7.48 8.05 -9.20
C ASN A 152 8.86 8.62 -9.55
N GLY A 153 9.47 9.41 -8.66
CA GLY A 153 10.77 10.05 -8.89
C GLY A 153 10.78 11.15 -9.97
N ALA A 154 9.65 11.40 -10.62
CA ALA A 154 9.49 12.44 -11.62
C ALA A 154 9.00 13.75 -10.97
N SER A 155 9.53 14.88 -11.44
CA SER A 155 9.07 16.22 -11.04
C SER A 155 7.75 16.53 -11.78
N ASP A 156 6.66 15.94 -11.31
CA ASP A 156 5.31 16.20 -11.83
C ASP A 156 4.59 17.27 -10.99
N SER A 157 3.82 18.15 -11.63
CA SER A 157 3.02 19.18 -10.95
C SER A 157 1.70 18.67 -10.36
N ASN A 158 1.44 17.37 -10.48
CA ASN A 158 0.19 16.75 -10.06
C ASN A 158 0.44 15.45 -9.32
N VAL A 159 -0.41 15.14 -8.34
CA VAL A 159 -0.54 13.79 -7.78
C VAL A 159 -1.41 12.97 -8.72
N ALA A 160 -0.89 11.83 -9.15
CA ALA A 160 -1.66 10.84 -9.90
C ALA A 160 -2.36 9.89 -8.93
N VAL A 161 -3.67 9.72 -9.09
CA VAL A 161 -4.47 8.80 -8.25
C VAL A 161 -5.19 7.80 -9.16
N GLY A 162 -4.74 6.55 -9.10
CA GLY A 162 -5.37 5.41 -9.74
C GLY A 162 -6.35 4.73 -8.78
N ILE A 163 -7.52 4.36 -9.29
CA ILE A 163 -8.56 3.69 -8.49
C ILE A 163 -9.02 2.47 -9.26
N GLN A 164 -8.92 1.30 -8.63
CA GLN A 164 -9.37 0.02 -9.17
C GLN A 164 -10.54 -0.48 -8.33
N ALA A 165 -11.64 -0.83 -8.99
CA ALA A 165 -12.88 -1.27 -8.37
C ALA A 165 -13.23 -2.69 -8.80
N TYR A 166 -13.40 -3.58 -7.82
CA TYR A 166 -13.86 -4.95 -8.03
C TYR A 166 -15.23 -5.13 -7.38
N TYR A 167 -16.20 -5.62 -8.16
CA TYR A 167 -17.62 -5.70 -7.75
C TYR A 167 -18.33 -6.87 -8.43
N ARG A 168 -19.51 -7.25 -7.94
CA ARG A 168 -20.29 -8.36 -8.52
C ARG A 168 -21.45 -7.86 -9.38
N ASP A 169 -22.14 -6.83 -8.91
CA ASP A 169 -23.28 -6.24 -9.60
C ASP A 169 -22.92 -4.78 -9.99
N PRO A 170 -23.07 -4.38 -11.27
CA PRO A 170 -22.89 -2.99 -11.69
C PRO A 170 -23.64 -1.96 -10.82
N LYS A 171 -24.77 -2.35 -10.20
CA LYS A 171 -25.50 -1.50 -9.25
C LYS A 171 -24.69 -1.16 -8.01
N GLU A 172 -23.79 -2.02 -7.54
CA GLU A 172 -22.91 -1.75 -6.39
C GLU A 172 -21.98 -0.59 -6.66
N LEU A 173 -21.38 -0.55 -7.87
CA LEU A 173 -20.51 0.54 -8.29
C LEU A 173 -21.26 1.88 -8.28
N THR A 174 -22.54 1.89 -8.69
CA THR A 174 -23.36 3.12 -8.69
C THR A 174 -23.79 3.60 -7.30
N LYS A 175 -23.75 2.73 -6.28
CA LYS A 175 -24.07 3.10 -4.89
C LYS A 175 -22.92 3.85 -4.21
N ALA A 176 -21.69 3.69 -4.69
CA ALA A 176 -20.54 4.43 -4.19
C ALA A 176 -20.27 5.65 -5.07
N ARG A 177 -20.30 6.84 -4.46
CA ARG A 177 -19.87 8.07 -5.10
C ARG A 177 -18.39 8.27 -4.84
N VAL A 178 -17.61 8.30 -5.90
CA VAL A 178 -16.19 8.67 -5.80
C VAL A 178 -15.99 9.99 -6.55
N CYS A 179 -15.30 10.93 -5.91
CA CYS A 179 -15.14 12.27 -6.43
C CYS A 179 -13.79 12.85 -6.03
N ARG A 180 -13.35 13.85 -6.80
CA ARG A 180 -12.26 14.72 -6.38
C ARG A 180 -12.81 15.75 -5.39
N LEU A 181 -12.11 15.95 -4.30
CA LEU A 181 -12.46 16.91 -3.26
C LEU A 181 -11.76 18.24 -3.51
N HIS A 182 -12.49 19.33 -3.25
CA HIS A 182 -11.94 20.70 -3.28
C HIS A 182 -12.67 21.60 -2.26
N PRO A 183 -12.50 21.36 -0.95
CA PRO A 183 -13.19 22.12 0.10
C PRO A 183 -12.69 23.56 0.25
N ALA A 184 -11.47 23.86 -0.21
CA ALA A 184 -10.87 25.20 -0.23
C ALA A 184 -9.80 25.29 -1.33
N GLU A 185 -9.38 26.50 -1.69
CA GLU A 185 -8.45 26.79 -2.80
C GLU A 185 -7.13 26.01 -2.73
N ASP A 186 -6.61 25.80 -1.51
CA ASP A 186 -5.35 25.13 -1.22
C ASP A 186 -5.51 23.68 -0.75
N LYS A 187 -6.72 23.10 -0.89
CA LYS A 187 -7.06 21.79 -0.36
C LYS A 187 -7.67 20.90 -1.44
N TRP A 188 -6.99 19.80 -1.72
CA TRP A 188 -7.41 18.84 -2.73
C TRP A 188 -7.44 17.43 -2.17
N GLY A 189 -8.16 16.53 -2.83
CA GLY A 189 -8.26 15.18 -2.31
C GLY A 189 -9.11 14.22 -3.11
N LEU A 190 -9.30 13.04 -2.52
CA LEU A 190 -10.18 11.98 -2.99
C LEU A 190 -11.22 11.68 -1.91
N GLY A 191 -12.50 11.71 -2.30
CA GLY A 191 -13.62 11.32 -1.45
C GLY A 191 -14.30 10.06 -1.99
N ILE A 192 -14.49 9.08 -1.12
CA ILE A 192 -15.26 7.86 -1.38
C ILE A 192 -16.45 7.85 -0.43
N PHE A 193 -17.66 8.03 -0.95
CA PHE A 193 -18.88 8.09 -0.16
C PHE A 193 -19.81 6.95 -0.55
N ALA A 194 -20.08 6.06 0.39
CA ALA A 194 -20.96 4.93 0.20
C ALA A 194 -21.97 4.83 1.34
N PRO A 195 -23.12 4.16 1.15
CA PRO A 195 -24.05 3.91 2.24
C PRO A 195 -23.46 2.97 3.29
N ASP A 196 -24.01 3.04 4.49
CA ASP A 196 -23.82 1.99 5.48
C ASP A 196 -24.75 0.81 5.17
N VAL A 197 -24.16 -0.37 5.00
CA VAL A 197 -24.82 -1.66 4.82
C VAL A 197 -24.75 -2.48 6.11
N PRO A 198 -25.81 -3.22 6.47
CA PRO A 198 -25.78 -4.14 7.59
C PRO A 198 -24.69 -5.21 7.42
N PRO A 199 -24.08 -5.75 8.50
CA PRO A 199 -23.09 -6.82 8.39
C PRO A 199 -23.59 -8.11 7.73
N SER A 200 -24.91 -8.33 7.68
CA SER A 200 -25.50 -9.49 6.98
C SER A 200 -25.43 -9.40 5.45
N GLU A 201 -25.05 -8.23 4.92
CA GLU A 201 -25.02 -7.91 3.49
C GLU A 201 -23.57 -7.90 2.94
N ASP A 202 -22.72 -8.78 3.44
CA ASP A 202 -21.30 -8.90 3.01
C ASP A 202 -21.12 -9.16 1.50
N GLY A 203 -22.17 -9.65 0.83
CA GLY A 203 -22.18 -9.87 -0.61
C GLY A 203 -22.01 -8.59 -1.44
N TYR A 204 -22.34 -7.42 -0.87
CA TYR A 204 -22.42 -6.12 -1.56
C TYR A 204 -21.21 -5.21 -1.35
N ARG A 205 -20.12 -5.75 -0.79
CA ARG A 205 -18.95 -4.92 -0.47
C ARG A 205 -18.14 -4.64 -1.73
N LEU A 206 -18.11 -3.38 -2.13
CA LEU A 206 -17.27 -2.87 -3.21
C LEU A 206 -15.81 -2.86 -2.74
N LYS A 207 -14.94 -3.58 -3.44
CA LYS A 207 -13.50 -3.56 -3.16
C LYS A 207 -12.83 -2.48 -3.99
N LEU A 208 -12.29 -1.46 -3.35
CA LEU A 208 -11.58 -0.35 -3.95
C LEU A 208 -10.10 -0.40 -3.57
N ASN A 209 -9.22 -0.51 -4.56
CA ASN A 209 -7.80 -0.28 -4.38
C ASN A 209 -7.46 1.12 -4.89
N VAL A 210 -6.88 1.94 -4.05
CA VAL A 210 -6.48 3.32 -4.33
C VAL A 210 -4.96 3.38 -4.34
N ASP A 211 -4.39 3.75 -5.47
CA ASP A 211 -2.96 3.92 -5.68
C ASP A 211 -2.67 5.41 -5.91
N VAL A 212 -2.04 6.04 -4.93
CA VAL A 212 -1.62 7.44 -4.95
C VAL A 212 -0.14 7.49 -5.30
N VAL A 213 0.19 8.17 -6.39
CA VAL A 213 1.56 8.37 -6.84
C VAL A 213 1.92 9.83 -6.65
N LEU A 214 2.75 10.09 -5.65
CA LEU A 214 3.34 11.40 -5.41
C LEU A 214 4.48 11.65 -6.40
N PRO A 215 4.67 12.88 -6.88
CA PRO A 215 5.88 13.23 -7.59
C PRO A 215 7.12 13.10 -6.70
N GLY A 216 8.26 13.03 -7.36
CA GLY A 216 9.59 13.18 -6.76
C GLY A 216 9.79 14.53 -6.06
N THR A 217 11.04 14.82 -5.75
CA THR A 217 11.45 16.19 -5.45
C THR A 217 11.21 17.08 -6.67
N ASP A 218 11.09 18.39 -6.45
CA ASP A 218 11.04 19.35 -7.55
C ASP A 218 12.35 19.33 -8.38
N ASP A 219 12.40 20.15 -9.44
CA ASP A 219 13.59 20.27 -10.31
C ASP A 219 14.86 20.73 -9.55
N ASN A 220 14.70 21.33 -8.36
CA ASN A 220 15.79 21.79 -7.51
C ASN A 220 16.21 20.75 -6.46
N GLY A 221 15.49 19.63 -6.35
CA GLY A 221 15.70 18.62 -5.33
C GLY A 221 15.00 18.92 -4.00
N ASP A 222 14.12 19.93 -3.96
CA ASP A 222 13.37 20.29 -2.77
C ASP A 222 12.20 19.30 -2.54
N PRO A 223 11.93 18.91 -1.27
CA PRO A 223 10.76 18.09 -0.92
C PRO A 223 9.44 18.77 -1.29
N LEU A 224 8.37 17.99 -1.44
CA LEU A 224 7.05 18.54 -1.73
C LEU A 224 6.59 19.47 -0.60
N ALA A 225 6.16 20.68 -0.98
CA ALA A 225 5.66 21.71 -0.07
C ALA A 225 4.23 21.43 0.42
N LEU A 226 3.95 20.19 0.83
CA LEU A 226 2.70 19.78 1.44
C LEU A 226 2.78 20.03 2.95
N GLU A 227 1.88 20.86 3.48
CA GLU A 227 1.77 21.09 4.92
C GLU A 227 1.10 19.89 5.61
N TYR A 228 0.10 19.27 4.96
CA TYR A 228 -0.69 18.20 5.55
C TYR A 228 -1.09 17.12 4.55
N VAL A 229 -1.05 15.86 4.99
CA VAL A 229 -1.74 14.74 4.35
C VAL A 229 -2.72 14.14 5.34
N ARG A 230 -4.02 14.28 5.05
CA ARG A 230 -5.11 13.75 5.86
C ARG A 230 -5.63 12.46 5.28
N MET A 231 -5.85 11.49 6.15
CA MET A 231 -6.35 10.18 5.77
C MET A 231 -7.46 9.73 6.72
N TYR A 232 -8.62 9.41 6.14
CA TYR A 232 -9.79 8.87 6.84
C TYR A 232 -10.35 7.69 6.05
N MET A 233 -9.63 6.56 6.01
CA MET A 233 -10.00 5.37 5.24
C MET A 233 -10.06 4.12 6.13
N ARG A 234 -11.01 4.09 7.07
CA ARG A 234 -11.05 3.09 8.16
C ARG A 234 -11.15 1.63 7.70
N ALA A 235 -11.76 1.37 6.54
CA ALA A 235 -11.95 0.03 5.99
C ALA A 235 -10.85 -0.38 4.99
N TYR A 236 -9.69 0.30 5.02
CA TYR A 236 -8.61 0.10 4.05
C TYR A 236 -7.31 -0.30 4.74
N ASP A 237 -6.57 -1.20 4.10
CA ASP A 237 -5.19 -1.50 4.45
C ASP A 237 -4.28 -0.40 3.90
N HIS A 238 -3.45 0.20 4.77
CA HIS A 238 -2.63 1.36 4.42
C HIS A 238 -1.18 0.98 4.13
N TRP A 239 -0.65 1.48 3.03
CA TRP A 239 0.73 1.27 2.57
C TRP A 239 1.36 2.63 2.27
N LEU A 240 2.11 3.18 3.24
CA LEU A 240 2.57 4.58 3.23
C LEU A 240 4.07 4.72 2.97
N ALA A 241 4.71 3.74 2.33
CA ALA A 241 6.15 3.75 2.11
C ALA A 241 6.60 5.00 1.33
N GLY A 242 5.87 5.39 0.28
CA GLY A 242 6.21 6.57 -0.52
C GLY A 242 6.00 7.92 0.20
N LEU A 243 5.35 7.94 1.37
CA LEU A 243 5.13 9.19 2.11
C LEU A 243 6.38 9.66 2.86
N VAL A 244 7.22 8.71 3.27
CA VAL A 244 8.40 8.98 4.13
C VAL A 244 9.44 9.83 3.39
N ASP A 245 9.62 9.56 2.10
CA ASP A 245 10.62 10.23 1.28
C ASP A 245 10.07 11.50 0.59
N ALA A 246 8.75 11.60 0.47
CA ALA A 246 8.10 12.65 -0.33
C ALA A 246 7.81 13.94 0.45
N ILE A 247 7.66 13.87 1.78
CA ILE A 247 7.16 14.99 2.58
C ILE A 247 8.15 15.39 3.66
N TYR A 248 8.51 16.67 3.65
CA TYR A 248 9.20 17.27 4.78
C TYR A 248 8.17 17.71 5.83
N ILE A 249 8.12 16.97 6.94
CA ILE A 249 7.34 17.41 8.11
C ILE A 249 8.27 18.27 8.96
N ASP A 250 7.99 19.58 9.02
CA ASP A 250 8.71 20.48 9.91
C ASP A 250 8.60 19.97 11.35
N PRO A 251 9.71 19.59 12.00
CA PRO A 251 9.69 19.05 13.36
C PRO A 251 9.10 20.04 14.38
N ASP A 252 9.18 21.35 14.13
CA ASP A 252 8.59 22.36 15.02
C ASP A 252 7.06 22.46 14.89
N SER A 253 6.50 21.98 13.78
CA SER A 253 5.05 21.89 13.56
C SER A 253 4.39 20.74 14.34
N ILE A 254 5.19 19.79 14.83
CA ILE A 254 4.69 18.66 15.61
C ILE A 254 4.23 19.19 16.98
N PRO A 255 2.94 19.02 17.36
CA PRO A 255 2.44 19.49 18.65
C PRO A 255 3.30 18.93 19.79
N LYS A 256 4.00 19.82 20.50
CA LYS A 256 4.77 19.45 21.67
C LYS A 256 3.79 18.93 22.70
N ILE A 257 3.79 17.61 22.92
CA ILE A 257 3.02 17.01 24.00
C ILE A 257 3.50 17.72 25.27
N PRO A 258 2.62 18.44 26.01
CA PRO A 258 3.03 18.99 27.28
C PRO A 258 3.50 17.81 28.10
N GLU A 259 4.78 17.80 28.48
CA GLU A 259 5.35 16.79 29.37
C GLU A 259 4.41 16.76 30.56
N THR A 260 3.61 15.69 30.62
CA THR A 260 2.63 15.54 31.68
C THR A 260 3.48 15.45 32.93
N SER A 261 3.48 16.53 33.70
CA SER A 261 4.23 16.66 34.94
C SER A 261 4.10 15.35 35.68
N SER A 262 5.24 14.68 35.86
CA SER A 262 5.37 13.41 36.54
C SER A 262 4.38 13.34 37.70
N PRO A 263 3.52 12.31 37.80
CA PRO A 263 2.46 12.28 38.79
C PRO A 263 3.06 12.51 40.17
N ALA A 264 2.79 13.68 40.73
CA ALA A 264 3.22 14.04 42.06
C ALA A 264 2.68 12.98 43.03
N GLY A 265 3.61 12.46 43.84
CA GLY A 265 3.49 11.37 44.81
C GLY A 265 2.08 10.89 45.15
N ILE A 266 1.87 9.59 45.00
CA ILE A 266 0.78 8.84 45.63
C ILE A 266 0.77 9.18 47.13
N PRO A 267 -0.25 9.87 47.68
CA PRO A 267 -0.40 9.94 49.12
C PRO A 267 -0.78 8.55 49.62
N THR A 268 0.07 7.98 50.47
CA THR A 268 -0.19 6.74 51.20
C THR A 268 -1.40 6.95 52.10
N ALA A 269 -2.56 6.45 51.68
CA ALA A 269 -3.79 6.53 52.47
C ALA A 269 -3.82 5.39 53.50
N SER A 270 -3.64 5.75 54.77
CA SER A 270 -3.89 4.90 55.93
C SER A 270 -5.39 4.61 56.06
N ALA A 271 -5.72 3.34 56.22
CA ALA A 271 -7.08 2.84 56.39
C ALA A 271 -7.79 3.42 57.62
N SER A 272 -9.06 3.79 57.47
CA SER A 272 -10.03 3.68 58.57
C SER A 272 -11.42 3.41 58.00
N ALA A 273 -12.02 2.32 58.49
CA ALA A 273 -13.31 1.80 58.10
C ALA A 273 -14.44 2.56 58.81
N SER A 274 -15.54 2.81 58.11
CA SER A 274 -16.83 3.13 58.72
C SER A 274 -17.96 2.83 57.73
N SER A 275 -18.90 2.02 58.21
CA SER A 275 -20.05 1.44 57.54
C SER A 275 -21.27 2.36 57.48
N GLY A 276 -22.04 2.35 56.39
CA GLY A 276 -23.46 2.74 56.45
C GLY A 276 -24.17 3.16 55.15
N LEU A 277 -24.94 2.22 54.59
CA LEU A 277 -26.23 2.38 53.86
C LEU A 277 -26.32 2.99 52.43
N PRO A 278 -27.42 2.70 51.68
CA PRO A 278 -27.41 2.57 50.22
C PRO A 278 -28.20 3.63 49.39
N SER A 279 -27.93 3.59 48.08
CA SER A 279 -28.70 4.12 46.91
C SER A 279 -28.52 5.62 46.57
N PRO A 280 -28.51 6.08 45.28
CA PRO A 280 -29.24 5.58 44.09
C PRO A 280 -28.39 5.41 42.79
N PRO A 281 -28.95 4.93 41.65
CA PRO A 281 -28.18 4.76 40.42
C PRO A 281 -27.99 6.10 39.71
N ARG A 282 -26.74 6.56 39.59
CA ARG A 282 -26.37 7.73 38.81
C ARG A 282 -25.30 7.30 37.80
N MET A 283 -25.73 6.95 36.58
CA MET A 283 -24.82 6.80 35.45
C MET A 283 -24.39 8.20 35.01
N SER A 284 -23.30 8.68 35.60
CA SER A 284 -22.53 9.81 35.06
C SER A 284 -21.10 9.29 34.93
N GLY A 285 -20.77 8.81 33.73
CA GLY A 285 -19.41 8.39 33.40
C GLY A 285 -18.48 9.58 33.50
N VAL A 286 -17.64 9.59 34.54
CA VAL A 286 -16.49 10.48 34.63
C VAL A 286 -15.49 10.04 33.54
N PRO A 287 -15.08 10.90 32.60
CA PRO A 287 -14.03 10.56 31.65
C PRO A 287 -12.71 10.37 32.41
N ARG A 288 -12.07 9.23 32.24
CA ARG A 288 -10.69 9.02 32.71
C ARG A 288 -9.75 9.99 31.99
N PRO A 289 -8.90 10.76 32.68
CA PRO A 289 -7.78 11.44 32.05
C PRO A 289 -6.69 10.39 31.80
N GLY A 290 -6.42 10.08 30.53
CA GLY A 290 -5.46 9.04 30.19
C GLY A 290 -4.95 9.14 28.76
N ALA A 291 -3.67 9.50 28.68
CA ALA A 291 -2.73 9.47 27.56
C ALA A 291 -2.76 10.66 26.55
N PRO A 292 -1.63 11.38 26.37
CA PRO A 292 -1.44 12.37 25.31
C PRO A 292 -1.07 11.71 23.97
N PRO A 293 -1.13 12.46 22.84
CA PRO A 293 -1.59 11.80 21.63
C PRO A 293 -0.59 11.90 20.44
N TYR A 294 -0.31 10.73 19.86
CA TYR A 294 0.28 10.42 18.54
C TYR A 294 1.77 10.73 18.27
N ARG A 295 2.48 9.68 17.83
CA ARG A 295 3.85 9.70 17.32
C ARG A 295 3.91 8.65 16.20
N CYS A 296 4.18 9.04 14.95
CA CYS A 296 4.72 8.09 13.99
C CYS A 296 6.17 7.87 14.41
N VAL A 297 6.42 6.88 15.28
CA VAL A 297 7.79 6.44 15.53
C VAL A 297 8.18 5.58 14.33
N PHE A 298 8.76 6.22 13.32
CA PHE A 298 9.64 5.49 12.43
C PHE A 298 10.76 4.92 13.31
N PRO A 299 11.01 3.60 13.31
CA PRO A 299 12.18 3.08 13.99
C PRO A 299 13.39 3.82 13.42
N HIS A 300 14.17 4.48 14.29
CA HIS A 300 15.52 4.86 13.91
C HIS A 300 16.20 3.56 13.45
N ASN A 301 16.56 3.49 12.16
CA ASN A 301 17.11 2.35 11.41
C ASN A 301 16.09 1.51 10.62
N ALA A 302 15.46 2.11 9.62
CA ALA A 302 15.08 1.40 8.39
C ALA A 302 16.05 1.83 7.27
#